data_AF-A0A534TJ39-F1
#
_entry.id   AF-A0A534TJ39-F1
#
_cell.length_a   1.000
_cell.length_b   1.000
_cell.length_c   1.000
_cell.angle_alpha   90.00
_cell.angle_beta   90.00
_cell.angle_gamma   90.00
#
_symmetry.space_group_name_H-M   'P 1'
#
loop_
_entity.id
_entity.type
_entity.pdbx_description
1 polymer ?
#
loop_
_entity_poly.entity_id
_entity_poly.type
_entity_poly.pdbx_seq_one_letter_code
_entity_poly.pdbx_strand_id
1 'polypeptide(L)' 'MDKPGPLELPFPDSLCHRCAAPPRYIRTRTSVFIFCPLVPERYPRQPVRECAWFRPKADT' A
#
# COMPACT_ATOMS: atom_id res chain seq x y z
N MET A 1 18.75 -14.41 -4.10
CA MET A 1 17.38 -14.05 -3.69
C MET A 1 17.53 -13.09 -2.52
N ASP A 2 17.73 -11.81 -2.83
CA ASP A 2 17.81 -10.74 -1.83
C ASP A 2 16.55 -10.75 -0.97
N LYS A 3 16.73 -11.08 0.30
CA LYS A 3 15.71 -10.96 1.33
C LYS A 3 15.64 -9.46 1.65
N PRO A 4 14.55 -8.74 1.33
CA PRO A 4 14.46 -7.33 1.66
C PRO A 4 14.66 -7.17 3.16
N GLY A 5 15.57 -6.26 3.53
CA GLY A 5 15.94 -6.02 4.91
C GLY A 5 14.72 -5.62 5.77
N PRO A 6 14.79 -5.72 7.10
CA PRO A 6 13.65 -5.54 8.01
C PRO A 6 12.95 -4.17 7.98
N LEU A 7 13.39 -3.22 7.15
CA LEU A 7 13.00 -1.81 7.20
C LEU A 7 12.38 -1.28 5.89
N GLU A 8 12.34 -2.07 4.81
CA GLU A 8 11.79 -1.58 3.53
C GLU A 8 10.29 -1.88 3.43
N LEU A 9 9.50 -0.82 3.32
CA LEU A 9 8.07 -0.95 3.04
C LEU A 9 7.88 -1.56 1.65
N PRO A 10 6.98 -2.56 1.50
CA PRO A 10 6.60 -3.02 0.17
C PRO A 10 5.98 -1.84 -0.59
N PHE A 11 6.45 -1.62 -1.82
CA PHE A 11 6.01 -0.51 -2.67
C PHE A 11 6.23 0.86 -2.00
N PRO A 12 7.49 1.28 -1.75
CA PRO A 12 7.76 2.50 -0.99
C PRO A 12 7.13 3.75 -1.59
N ASP A 13 7.02 3.81 -2.92
CA ASP A 13 6.42 4.94 -3.66
C ASP A 13 4.88 4.90 -3.71
N SER A 14 4.22 3.94 -3.05
CA SER A 14 2.77 3.82 -3.07
C SER A 14 2.12 4.93 -2.25
N LEU A 15 1.16 5.67 -2.84
CA LEU A 15 0.36 6.69 -2.15
C LEU A 15 -0.37 6.12 -0.93
N CYS A 16 -0.64 4.81 -0.90
CA CYS A 16 -1.29 4.14 0.22
C CYS A 16 -0.58 4.36 1.56
N HIS A 17 0.76 4.49 1.59
CA HIS A 17 1.51 4.72 2.83
C HIS A 17 1.25 6.10 3.43
N ARG A 18 0.95 7.07 2.55
CA ARG A 18 0.65 8.47 2.89
C ARG A 18 -0.84 8.73 3.08
N CYS A 19 -1.69 7.73 2.84
CA CYS A 19 -3.15 7.87 2.91
C CYS A 19 -3.66 7.78 4.35
N ALA A 20 -4.62 8.63 4.73
CA ALA A 20 -5.32 8.61 6.01
C ALA A 20 -6.06 7.29 6.27
N ALA A 21 -6.37 6.56 5.19
CA ALA A 21 -6.86 5.18 5.28
C ALA A 21 -5.69 4.21 5.48
N PRO A 22 -5.53 3.59 6.66
CA PRO A 22 -4.41 2.69 6.92
C PRO A 22 -4.46 1.45 6.01
N PRO A 23 -3.41 1.17 5.22
CA PRO A 23 -3.37 0.00 4.35
C PRO A 23 -3.21 -1.29 5.16
N ARG A 24 -3.79 -2.38 4.65
CA ARG A 24 -3.53 -3.75 5.13
C ARG A 24 -2.58 -4.46 4.18
N TYR A 25 -1.55 -5.12 4.70
CA TYR A 25 -0.66 -5.93 3.89
C TYR A 25 -1.15 -7.36 3.82
N ILE A 26 -1.46 -7.81 2.61
CA ILE A 26 -1.74 -9.22 2.32
C ILE A 26 -0.44 -9.83 1.82
N ARG A 27 0.11 -10.76 2.59
CA ARG A 27 1.34 -11.48 2.25
C ARG A 27 0.98 -12.91 1.89
N THR A 28 1.42 -13.35 0.71
CA THR A 28 1.38 -14.74 0.29
C THR A 28 2.80 -15.31 0.31
N ARG A 29 2.95 -16.60 -0.07
CA ARG A 29 4.26 -17.24 -0.17
C ARG A 29 5.19 -16.55 -1.17
N THR A 30 4.66 -15.94 -2.22
CA THR A 30 5.45 -15.40 -3.36
C THR A 30 5.20 -13.93 -3.65
N SER A 31 4.21 -13.31 -3.00
CA SER A 31 3.79 -11.95 -3.31
C SER A 31 3.29 -11.19 -2.09
N VAL A 32 3.40 -9.87 -2.16
CA VAL A 32 2.84 -8.94 -1.17
C VAL A 32 1.95 -7.95 -1.91
N PHE A 33 0.79 -7.66 -1.34
CA PHE A 33 -0.15 -6.68 -1.87
C PHE A 33 -0.64 -5.75 -0.75
N ILE A 34 -0.84 -4.49 -1.09
CA ILE A 34 -1.52 -3.49 -0.27
C ILE A 34 -3.03 -3.55 -0.55
N PHE A 35 -3.82 -3.83 0.47
CA PHE A 35 -5.27 -3.76 0.42
C PHE A 35 -5.75 -2.51 1.17
N CYS A 36 -6.58 -1.68 0.55
CA CYS A 36 -7.20 -0.56 1.27
C CYS A 36 -8.58 -0.98 1.79
N PRO A 37 -8.92 -0.59 3.03
CA PRO A 37 -10.21 -0.90 3.61
C PRO A 37 -11.40 -0.10 3.02
N LEU A 38 -11.15 0.97 2.26
CA LEU A 38 -12.21 1.91 1.84
C LEU A 38 -12.84 1.62 0.48
N VAL A 39 -12.11 0.96 -0.43
CA VAL A 39 -12.62 0.73 -1.78
C VAL A 39 -13.16 -0.70 -1.87
N PRO A 40 -14.45 -0.88 -2.25
CA PRO A 40 -15.08 -2.19 -2.36
C PRO A 40 -14.60 -2.98 -3.58
N GLU A 41 -14.05 -2.28 -4.58
CA GLU A 41 -13.53 -2.87 -5.81
C GLU A 41 -12.06 -3.28 -5.69
N ARG A 42 -11.65 -4.15 -6.61
CA ARG A 42 -10.27 -4.63 -6.68
C ARG A 42 -9.33 -3.47 -7.00
N TYR A 43 -8.31 -3.29 -6.16
CA TYR A 43 -7.35 -2.21 -6.30
C TYR A 43 -6.62 -2.21 -7.64
N PRO A 44 -6.24 -1.02 -8.18
CA PRO A 44 -5.37 -0.91 -9.34
C PRO A 44 -4.04 -1.62 -9.13
N ARG A 45 -3.32 -1.84 -10.24
CA ARG A 45 -1.98 -2.47 -10.22
C ARG A 45 -1.06 -1.70 -9.27
N GLN A 46 -0.29 -2.45 -8.47
CA GLN A 46 0.62 -1.88 -7.48
C GLN A 46 2.02 -1.69 -8.09
N PRO A 47 2.76 -0.65 -7.70
CA PRO A 47 2.46 0.36 -6.67
C PRO A 47 1.34 1.34 -7.07
N VAL A 48 0.48 1.72 -6.12
CA VAL A 48 -0.61 2.69 -6.38
C VAL A 48 -0.04 4.10 -6.38
N ARG A 49 0.10 4.69 -7.56
CA ARG A 49 0.63 6.05 -7.74
C ARG A 49 -0.46 7.11 -7.95
N GLU A 50 -1.66 6.67 -8.28
CA GLU A 50 -2.83 7.51 -8.52
C GLU A 50 -4.05 6.84 -7.87
N CYS A 51 -4.85 7.61 -7.13
CA CYS A 51 -6.04 7.08 -6.46
C CYS A 51 -7.07 8.18 -6.21
N ALA A 52 -8.28 8.03 -6.77
CA ALA A 52 -9.38 8.98 -6.59
C ALA A 52 -9.87 9.08 -5.13
N TRP A 53 -9.60 8.06 -4.32
CA TRP A 53 -9.98 7.98 -2.92
C TRP A 53 -8.86 8.41 -1.96
N PHE A 54 -7.73 8.87 -2.49
CA PHE A 54 -6.61 9.29 -1.67
C PHE A 54 -7.00 10.48 -0.79
N ARG A 55 -6.75 10.33 0.51
CA ARG A 55 -6.83 11.40 1.49
C ARG A 55 -5.49 11.43 2.22
N PRO A 56 -4.74 12.53 2.24
CA PRO A 56 -3.46 12.56 2.95
C PRO A 56 -3.68 12.40 4.45
N LYS A 57 -2.78 11.68 5.14
CA LYS A 57 -2.70 11.75 6.62
C LYS A 57 -2.43 13.20 7.01
N ALA A 58 -3.07 13.68 8.08
CA ALA A 58 -2.58 14.88 8.73
C ALA A 58 -1.23 14.52 9.37
N ASP A 59 -0.17 15.20 8.96
CA ASP A 59 1.11 15.18 9.66
C ASP A 59 0.90 15.93 10.99
N THR A 60 0.46 15.22 12.02
CA THR A 60 0.35 15.73 13.39
C THR A 60 1.64 15.49 14.14
#